data_AF-A0A960VR50-F1
#
_entry.id   AF-A0A960VR50-F1
#
_cell.length_a   1.000
_cell.length_b   1.000
_cell.length_c   1.000
_cell.angle_alpha   90.00
_cell.angle_beta   90.00
_cell.angle_gamma   90.00
#
_symmetry.space_group_name_H-M   'P 1'
#
loop_
_entity.id
_entity.type
_entity.pdbx_description
1 polymer ?
#
loop_
_entity_poly.entity_id
_entity_poly.type
_entity_poly.pdbx_seq_one_letter_code
_entity_poly.pdbx_strand_id
1 'polypeptide(L)'
;MDRPLTAQQELEQLLSVEQALLDAGQPLDPELVFRRAELLRSLRRFPEALEACGTVESLLREQGKPASPEIELIRANVFHTLGLLEDSLNACSRCEELLKEQALPVYPEIDNIRGNIFHAQGRYEDALAAHTASEAKSREQGIPVLPTVIISRARVFVEFGRYEEALAALSAAERSFIGMGQETYPQIPGNRGMILGLMGRYDEALVAIDEAEEHFSRLGQPVHPIIIMNRGTAFGMLGRYEEAMAEFSRAEQMFESQGFPVSWEVCLARAIIMYDAGHHEEAIEEAFRASLQCGKIGVEPAFLKETLKDWMSPRPEKLVEEQVASQPKAVEPVPDSEKKHDVFICYRRDPGKTSSMLLQAHMDLRGKSVFRDVDSLGSGVFEDALRDAIRYSRHMVILLTPDFLARCADESDVARNEIATALHCGTHIIPVMMEGFAWPDPGELPDDIRGLCKVNGMSWSDEFFTAFIDKLIKWME
;
A
#
# COMPACT_ATOMS: atom_id res chain seq x y z
N MET A 1 -37.62 2.97 11.68
CA MET A 1 -36.83 1.80 11.24
C MET A 1 -35.46 2.00 11.84
N ASP A 2 -35.09 1.16 12.80
CA ASP A 2 -33.73 1.20 13.34
C ASP A 2 -32.75 0.89 12.23
N ARG A 3 -31.67 1.68 12.14
CA ARG A 3 -30.57 1.35 11.23
C ARG A 3 -30.03 -0.02 11.64
N PRO A 4 -29.74 -0.92 10.68
CA PRO A 4 -29.07 -2.18 11.00
C PRO A 4 -27.77 -1.88 11.73
N LEU A 5 -27.47 -2.69 12.75
CA LEU A 5 -26.25 -2.57 13.52
C LEU A 5 -25.04 -2.80 12.61
N THR A 6 -23.93 -2.12 12.91
CA THR A 6 -22.66 -2.47 12.26
C THR A 6 -22.17 -3.81 12.78
N ALA A 7 -21.37 -4.54 12.01
CA ALA A 7 -20.78 -5.81 12.46
C ALA A 7 -20.01 -5.68 13.80
N GLN A 8 -19.39 -4.52 14.04
CA GLN A 8 -18.74 -4.20 15.31
C GLN A 8 -19.76 -4.07 16.47
N GLN A 9 -20.88 -3.38 16.24
CA GLN A 9 -21.95 -3.26 17.24
C GLN A 9 -22.62 -4.60 17.53
N GLU A 10 -22.83 -5.42 16.49
CA GLU A 10 -23.35 -6.78 16.65
C GLU A 10 -22.39 -7.64 17.47
N LEU A 11 -21.08 -7.56 17.21
CA LEU A 11 -20.07 -8.27 17.97
C LEU A 11 -20.05 -7.83 19.45
N GLU A 12 -20.13 -6.52 19.72
CA GLU A 12 -20.18 -5.99 21.08
C GLU A 12 -21.42 -6.45 21.85
N GLN A 13 -22.59 -6.44 21.21
CA GLN A 13 -23.82 -6.96 21.80
C GLN A 13 -23.70 -8.46 22.08
N LEU A 14 -23.16 -9.22 21.13
CA LEU A 14 -22.99 -10.66 21.25
C LEU A 14 -22.04 -11.02 22.40
N LEU A 15 -20.90 -10.33 22.51
CA LEU A 15 -19.95 -10.50 23.62
C LEU A 15 -20.58 -10.15 24.98
N SER A 16 -21.43 -9.12 25.04
CA SER A 16 -22.17 -8.78 26.26
C SER A 16 -23.14 -9.88 26.67
N VAL A 17 -23.81 -10.53 25.71
CA VAL A 17 -24.72 -11.65 25.99
C VAL A 17 -23.92 -12.87 26.48
N GLU A 18 -22.81 -13.20 25.83
CA GLU A 18 -21.93 -14.30 26.26
C GLU A 18 -21.43 -14.09 27.70
N GLN A 19 -20.96 -12.87 28.03
CA GLN A 19 -20.48 -12.57 29.38
C GLN A 19 -21.60 -12.71 30.43
N ALA A 20 -22.81 -12.24 30.14
CA ALA A 20 -23.93 -12.38 31.07
C ALA A 20 -24.32 -13.84 31.33
N LEU A 21 -24.24 -14.71 30.30
CA LEU A 21 -24.45 -16.15 30.46
C LEU A 21 -23.38 -16.79 31.35
N LEU A 22 -22.11 -16.44 31.12
CA LEU A 22 -20.99 -16.92 31.93
C LEU A 22 -21.10 -16.47 33.39
N ASP A 23 -21.45 -15.20 33.64
CA ASP A 23 -21.66 -14.65 34.98
C ASP A 23 -22.84 -15.34 35.71
N ALA A 24 -23.85 -15.76 34.96
CA ALA A 24 -24.98 -16.54 35.47
C ALA A 24 -24.66 -18.04 35.64
N GLY A 25 -23.44 -18.49 35.30
CA GLY A 25 -23.04 -19.90 35.34
C GLY A 25 -23.75 -20.77 34.31
N GLN A 26 -24.28 -20.17 33.24
CA GLN A 26 -24.97 -20.87 32.16
C GLN A 26 -23.97 -21.27 31.07
N PRO A 27 -24.10 -22.46 30.47
CA PRO A 27 -23.24 -22.88 29.37
C PRO A 27 -23.50 -22.03 28.12
N LEU A 28 -22.45 -21.74 27.35
CA LEU A 28 -22.57 -21.05 26.07
C LEU A 28 -23.17 -21.99 25.01
N ASP A 29 -24.02 -21.43 24.15
CA ASP A 29 -24.54 -22.12 22.97
C ASP A 29 -23.48 -22.09 21.85
N PRO A 30 -23.10 -23.25 21.26
CA PRO A 30 -22.22 -23.29 20.09
C PRO A 30 -22.64 -22.35 18.96
N GLU A 31 -23.94 -22.15 18.74
CA GLU A 31 -24.45 -21.28 17.67
C GLU A 31 -24.12 -19.80 17.93
N LEU A 32 -24.15 -19.38 19.19
CA LEU A 32 -23.80 -18.01 19.59
C LEU A 32 -22.31 -17.73 19.30
N VAL A 33 -21.47 -18.69 19.69
CA VAL A 33 -20.02 -18.59 19.49
C VAL A 33 -19.63 -18.76 18.01
N PHE A 34 -20.41 -19.53 17.24
CA PHE A 34 -20.28 -19.61 15.78
C PHE A 34 -20.49 -18.24 15.13
N ARG A 35 -21.58 -17.55 15.48
CA ARG A 35 -21.83 -16.18 15.03
C ARG A 35 -20.70 -15.22 15.41
N ARG A 36 -20.12 -15.37 16.61
CA ARG A 36 -18.93 -14.62 17.03
C ARG A 36 -17.77 -14.84 16.06
N ALA A 37 -17.48 -16.09 15.71
CA ALA A 37 -16.41 -16.43 14.78
C ALA A 37 -16.62 -15.82 13.40
N GLU A 38 -17.85 -15.83 12.88
CA GLU A 38 -18.20 -15.19 11.61
C GLU A 38 -17.98 -13.67 11.64
N LEU A 39 -18.45 -13.01 12.69
CA LEU A 39 -18.29 -11.56 12.88
C LEU A 39 -16.81 -11.18 13.00
N LEU A 40 -16.04 -11.89 13.84
CA LEU A 40 -14.60 -11.67 14.00
C LEU A 40 -13.85 -11.87 12.68
N ARG A 41 -14.20 -12.90 11.89
CA ARG A 41 -13.64 -13.11 10.55
C ARG A 41 -13.95 -11.92 9.64
N SER A 42 -15.21 -11.46 9.61
CA SER A 42 -15.62 -10.32 8.78
C SER A 42 -14.90 -9.01 9.16
N LEU A 43 -14.62 -8.84 10.45
CA LEU A 43 -13.89 -7.71 11.03
C LEU A 43 -12.36 -7.88 10.94
N ARG A 44 -11.86 -8.93 10.27
CA ARG A 44 -10.43 -9.22 10.10
C ARG A 44 -9.68 -9.48 11.42
N ARG A 45 -10.40 -9.81 12.51
CA ARG A 45 -9.84 -10.20 13.81
C ARG A 45 -9.52 -11.70 13.82
N PHE A 46 -8.58 -12.08 12.95
CA PHE A 46 -8.32 -13.48 12.60
C PHE A 46 -7.91 -14.39 13.76
N PRO A 47 -7.01 -13.98 14.68
CA PRO A 47 -6.64 -14.83 15.81
C PRO A 47 -7.84 -15.16 16.70
N GLU A 48 -8.68 -14.18 16.97
CA GLU A 48 -9.88 -14.32 17.80
C GLU A 48 -10.96 -15.15 17.10
N ALA A 49 -11.09 -15.01 15.77
CA ALA A 49 -11.97 -15.87 14.98
C ALA A 49 -11.54 -17.35 15.07
N LEU A 50 -10.24 -17.65 14.98
CA LEU A 50 -9.72 -19.02 15.11
C LEU A 50 -9.91 -19.56 16.54
N GLU A 51 -9.72 -18.72 17.56
CA GLU A 51 -10.02 -19.07 18.95
C GLU A 51 -11.50 -19.41 19.14
N ALA A 52 -12.40 -18.56 18.63
CA ALA A 52 -13.84 -18.81 18.68
C ALA A 52 -14.22 -20.11 17.95
N CYS A 53 -13.59 -20.43 16.82
CA CYS A 53 -13.76 -21.72 16.15
C CYS A 53 -13.38 -22.91 17.05
N GLY A 54 -12.26 -22.82 17.76
CA GLY A 54 -11.84 -23.84 18.74
C GLY A 54 -12.82 -23.96 19.91
N THR A 55 -13.39 -22.85 20.38
CA THR A 55 -14.45 -22.87 21.41
C THR A 55 -15.70 -23.61 20.93
N VAL A 56 -16.16 -23.34 19.70
CA VAL A 56 -17.33 -24.04 19.11
C VAL A 56 -17.09 -25.55 19.08
N GLU A 57 -15.91 -26.00 18.64
CA GLU A 57 -15.56 -27.43 18.60
C GLU A 57 -15.56 -28.08 19.98
N SER A 58 -15.03 -27.40 21.01
CA SER A 58 -15.05 -27.91 22.39
C SER A 58 -16.49 -28.08 22.88
N LEU A 59 -17.34 -27.05 22.68
CA LEU A 59 -18.74 -27.08 23.10
C LEU A 59 -19.53 -28.17 22.37
N LEU A 60 -19.32 -28.36 21.07
CA LEU A 60 -19.95 -29.44 20.31
C LEU A 60 -19.52 -30.81 20.83
N ARG A 61 -18.22 -30.99 21.12
CA ARG A 61 -17.68 -32.24 21.68
C ARG A 61 -18.26 -32.55 23.05
N GLU A 62 -18.33 -31.56 23.94
CA GLU A 62 -18.93 -31.69 25.28
C GLU A 62 -20.42 -32.05 25.21
N GLN A 63 -21.14 -31.52 24.22
CA GLN A 63 -22.54 -31.82 23.98
C GLN A 63 -22.78 -33.12 23.19
N GLY A 64 -21.71 -33.83 22.78
CA GLY A 64 -21.80 -35.04 21.96
C GLY A 64 -22.38 -34.80 20.56
N LYS A 65 -22.28 -33.56 20.07
CA LYS A 65 -22.73 -33.15 18.72
C LYS A 65 -21.62 -33.38 17.69
N PRO A 66 -21.97 -33.63 16.41
CA PRO A 66 -20.98 -33.74 15.35
C PRO A 66 -20.20 -32.43 15.16
N ALA A 67 -18.98 -32.54 14.64
CA ALA A 67 -18.20 -31.37 14.26
C ALA A 67 -18.89 -30.60 13.11
N SER A 68 -18.75 -29.28 13.08
CA SER A 68 -19.41 -28.42 12.10
C SER A 68 -18.51 -28.22 10.86
N PRO A 69 -18.98 -28.55 9.64
CA PRO A 69 -18.26 -28.21 8.41
C PRO A 69 -18.07 -26.70 8.23
N GLU A 70 -19.00 -25.88 8.71
CA GLU A 70 -18.97 -24.42 8.59
C GLU A 70 -17.79 -23.81 9.35
N ILE A 71 -17.40 -24.39 10.49
CA ILE A 71 -16.21 -23.99 11.23
C ILE A 71 -14.93 -24.22 10.42
N GLU A 72 -14.81 -25.36 9.74
CA GLU A 72 -13.67 -25.64 8.87
C GLU A 72 -13.66 -24.71 7.66
N LEU A 73 -14.82 -24.30 7.15
CA LEU A 73 -14.91 -23.30 6.09
C LEU A 73 -14.42 -21.92 6.56
N ILE A 74 -14.78 -21.50 7.79
CA ILE A 74 -14.25 -20.27 8.41
C ILE A 74 -12.72 -20.35 8.54
N ARG A 75 -12.19 -21.46 9.06
CA ARG A 75 -10.72 -21.68 9.15
C ARG A 75 -10.05 -21.59 7.80
N ALA A 76 -10.59 -22.27 6.79
CA ALA A 76 -10.05 -22.24 5.45
C ALA A 76 -9.96 -20.80 4.91
N ASN A 77 -11.02 -20.00 5.10
CA ASN A 77 -11.04 -18.60 4.68
C ASN A 77 -10.01 -17.74 5.44
N VAL A 78 -9.90 -17.92 6.76
CA VAL A 78 -8.93 -17.21 7.59
C VAL A 78 -7.49 -17.55 7.19
N PHE A 79 -7.16 -18.85 7.09
CA PHE A 79 -5.83 -19.30 6.70
C PHE A 79 -5.44 -18.80 5.31
N HIS A 80 -6.37 -18.84 4.34
CA HIS A 80 -6.13 -18.28 3.02
C HIS A 80 -5.79 -16.78 3.11
N THR A 81 -6.57 -16.01 3.87
CA THR A 81 -6.36 -14.56 4.02
C THR A 81 -5.04 -14.22 4.72
N LEU A 82 -4.56 -15.10 5.60
CA LEU A 82 -3.26 -15.00 6.26
C LEU A 82 -2.09 -15.52 5.39
N GLY A 83 -2.35 -16.04 4.19
CA GLY A 83 -1.33 -16.63 3.32
C GLY A 83 -0.87 -18.04 3.74
N LEU A 84 -1.53 -18.66 4.72
CA LEU A 84 -1.28 -20.03 5.17
C LEU A 84 -1.98 -21.01 4.23
N LEU A 85 -1.47 -21.12 3.01
CA LEU A 85 -2.14 -21.81 1.90
C LEU A 85 -2.35 -23.31 2.16
N GLU A 86 -1.37 -23.98 2.78
CA GLU A 86 -1.46 -25.42 3.09
C GLU A 86 -2.50 -25.70 4.18
N ASP A 87 -2.50 -24.92 5.26
CA ASP A 87 -3.52 -25.01 6.32
C ASP A 87 -4.92 -24.74 5.78
N SER A 88 -5.04 -23.80 4.84
CA SER A 88 -6.31 -23.52 4.16
C SER A 88 -6.81 -24.69 3.32
N LEU A 89 -5.93 -25.36 2.56
CA LEU A 89 -6.27 -26.57 1.79
C LEU A 89 -6.63 -27.75 2.70
N ASN A 90 -5.94 -27.90 3.83
CA ASN A 90 -6.25 -28.92 4.83
C ASN A 90 -7.63 -28.68 5.45
N ALA A 91 -7.96 -27.44 5.82
CA ALA A 91 -9.28 -27.07 6.32
C ALA A 91 -10.38 -27.27 5.26
N CYS A 92 -10.13 -26.94 3.98
CA CYS A 92 -11.04 -27.26 2.88
C CYS A 92 -11.32 -28.77 2.76
N SER A 93 -10.28 -29.59 2.84
CA SER A 93 -10.39 -31.06 2.76
C SER A 93 -11.17 -31.61 3.95
N ARG A 94 -10.90 -31.09 5.16
CA ARG A 94 -11.63 -31.46 6.37
C ARG A 94 -13.11 -31.07 6.29
N CYS A 95 -13.43 -29.90 5.74
CA CYS A 95 -14.79 -29.46 5.50
C CYS A 95 -15.53 -30.46 4.58
N GLU A 96 -14.94 -30.87 3.46
CA GLU A 96 -15.55 -31.86 2.56
C GLU A 96 -15.73 -33.25 3.18
N GLU A 97 -14.78 -33.70 4.00
CA GLU A 97 -14.92 -34.95 4.77
C GLU A 97 -16.15 -34.89 5.69
N LEU A 98 -16.29 -33.80 6.45
CA LEU A 98 -17.43 -33.61 7.35
C LEU A 98 -18.76 -33.52 6.60
N LEU A 99 -18.81 -32.82 5.47
CA LEU A 99 -20.01 -32.76 4.61
C LEU A 99 -20.40 -34.15 4.12
N LYS A 100 -19.42 -34.96 3.72
CA LYS A 100 -19.65 -36.35 3.27
C LYS A 100 -20.13 -37.23 4.43
N GLU A 101 -19.51 -37.16 5.59
CA GLU A 101 -19.90 -37.90 6.80
C GLU A 101 -21.34 -37.58 7.22
N GLN A 102 -21.76 -36.32 7.06
CA GLN A 102 -23.07 -35.82 7.45
C GLN A 102 -24.11 -35.86 6.33
N ALA A 103 -23.74 -36.35 5.14
CA ALA A 103 -24.58 -36.37 3.94
C ALA A 103 -25.16 -35.00 3.56
N LEU A 104 -24.36 -33.94 3.72
CA LEU A 104 -24.69 -32.56 3.39
C LEU A 104 -24.24 -32.20 1.97
N PRO A 105 -24.90 -31.24 1.29
CA PRO A 105 -24.47 -30.76 -0.01
C PRO A 105 -23.09 -30.08 0.08
N VAL A 106 -22.27 -30.24 -0.96
CA VAL A 106 -20.91 -29.67 -0.97
C VAL A 106 -20.96 -28.15 -1.13
N TYR A 107 -20.28 -27.42 -0.27
CA TYR A 107 -20.24 -25.95 -0.31
C TYR A 107 -19.46 -25.45 -1.53
N PRO A 108 -20.07 -24.64 -2.44
CA PRO A 108 -19.36 -23.99 -3.55
C PRO A 108 -18.18 -23.13 -3.09
N GLU A 109 -18.24 -22.59 -1.88
CA GLU A 109 -17.21 -21.78 -1.23
C GLU A 109 -15.87 -22.51 -1.13
N ILE A 110 -15.88 -23.84 -0.98
CA ILE A 110 -14.65 -24.64 -0.87
C ILE A 110 -13.83 -24.52 -2.16
N ASP A 111 -14.49 -24.67 -3.31
CA ASP A 111 -13.80 -24.55 -4.60
C ASP A 111 -13.42 -23.10 -4.91
N ASN A 112 -14.20 -22.13 -4.41
CA ASN A 112 -13.81 -20.72 -4.50
C ASN A 112 -12.50 -20.44 -3.75
N ILE A 113 -12.38 -20.97 -2.52
CA ILE A 113 -11.17 -20.84 -1.69
C ILE A 113 -9.99 -21.53 -2.39
N ARG A 114 -10.17 -22.76 -2.90
CA ARG A 114 -9.14 -23.43 -3.71
C ARG A 114 -8.73 -22.62 -4.93
N GLY A 115 -9.69 -22.05 -5.65
CA GLY A 115 -9.44 -21.17 -6.79
C GLY A 115 -8.54 -20.00 -6.41
N ASN A 116 -8.84 -19.32 -5.30
CA ASN A 116 -8.02 -18.23 -4.80
C ASN A 116 -6.63 -18.69 -4.33
N ILE A 117 -6.50 -19.90 -3.76
CA ILE A 117 -5.20 -20.47 -3.37
C ILE A 117 -4.35 -20.78 -4.60
N PHE A 118 -4.92 -21.45 -5.61
CA PHE A 118 -4.22 -21.75 -6.86
C PHE A 118 -3.84 -20.46 -7.59
N HIS A 119 -4.70 -19.45 -7.56
CA HIS A 119 -4.41 -18.12 -8.07
C HIS A 119 -3.19 -17.50 -7.38
N ALA A 120 -3.15 -17.52 -6.05
CA ALA A 120 -1.99 -17.04 -5.27
C ALA A 120 -0.69 -17.82 -5.55
N GLN A 121 -0.79 -19.07 -6.00
CA GLN A 121 0.35 -19.90 -6.42
C GLN A 121 0.75 -19.69 -7.89
N GLY A 122 0.08 -18.80 -8.63
CA GLY A 122 0.31 -18.60 -10.08
C GLY A 122 -0.22 -19.75 -10.96
N ARG A 123 -0.97 -20.69 -10.39
CA ARG A 123 -1.56 -21.84 -11.09
C ARG A 123 -2.91 -21.43 -11.70
N TYR A 124 -2.85 -20.60 -12.74
CA TYR A 124 -4.05 -19.96 -13.32
C TYR A 124 -5.08 -20.96 -13.86
N GLU A 125 -4.65 -22.03 -14.55
CA GLU A 125 -5.57 -23.03 -15.10
C GLU A 125 -6.31 -23.80 -14.00
N ASP A 126 -5.60 -24.20 -12.94
CA ASP A 126 -6.20 -24.86 -11.77
C ASP A 126 -7.16 -23.92 -11.03
N ALA A 127 -6.81 -22.63 -10.92
CA ALA A 127 -7.68 -21.62 -10.34
C ALA A 127 -8.99 -21.46 -11.13
N LEU A 128 -8.92 -21.38 -12.46
CA LEU A 128 -10.09 -21.30 -13.33
C LEU A 128 -10.95 -22.58 -13.25
N ALA A 129 -10.32 -23.76 -13.19
CA ALA A 129 -11.03 -25.02 -13.02
C ALA A 129 -11.79 -25.06 -11.69
N ALA A 130 -11.16 -24.63 -10.59
CA ALA A 130 -11.79 -24.57 -9.27
C ALA A 130 -12.95 -23.56 -9.24
N HIS A 131 -12.78 -22.34 -9.76
CA HIS A 131 -13.90 -21.39 -9.85
C HIS A 131 -15.04 -21.92 -10.73
N THR A 132 -14.75 -22.63 -11.82
CA THR A 132 -15.77 -23.26 -12.66
C THR A 132 -16.53 -24.37 -11.93
N ALA A 133 -15.83 -25.16 -11.11
CA ALA A 133 -16.45 -26.18 -10.25
C ALA A 133 -17.37 -25.54 -9.20
N SER A 134 -16.95 -24.42 -8.60
CA SER A 134 -17.79 -23.63 -7.68
C SER A 134 -19.10 -23.21 -8.34
N GLU A 135 -19.05 -22.62 -9.54
CA GLU A 135 -20.26 -22.21 -10.27
C GLU A 135 -21.15 -23.39 -10.68
N ALA A 136 -20.54 -24.51 -11.05
CA ALA A 136 -21.29 -25.73 -11.38
C ALA A 136 -22.06 -26.23 -10.16
N LYS A 137 -21.43 -26.26 -8.98
CA LYS A 137 -22.08 -26.63 -7.71
C LYS A 137 -23.22 -25.66 -7.34
N SER A 138 -23.02 -24.35 -7.49
CA SER A 138 -24.10 -23.37 -7.27
C SER A 138 -25.29 -23.64 -8.19
N ARG A 139 -25.03 -23.93 -9.47
CA ARG A 139 -26.08 -24.24 -10.46
C ARG A 139 -26.82 -25.54 -10.14
N GLU A 140 -26.09 -26.59 -9.77
CA GLU A 140 -26.66 -27.89 -9.37
C GLU A 140 -27.56 -27.77 -8.14
N GLN A 141 -27.21 -26.89 -7.21
CA GLN A 141 -27.97 -26.61 -5.99
C GLN A 141 -29.12 -25.61 -6.21
N GLY A 142 -29.20 -24.98 -7.39
CA GLY A 142 -30.19 -23.95 -7.70
C GLY A 142 -30.02 -22.67 -6.88
N ILE A 143 -28.80 -22.38 -6.41
CA ILE A 143 -28.46 -21.17 -5.67
C ILE A 143 -27.71 -20.17 -6.57
N PRO A 144 -27.78 -18.85 -6.29
CA PRO A 144 -27.00 -17.87 -7.01
C PRO A 144 -25.50 -18.17 -6.94
N VAL A 145 -24.80 -17.94 -8.06
CA VAL A 145 -23.34 -17.97 -8.07
C VAL A 145 -22.84 -16.88 -7.13
N LEU A 146 -21.89 -17.24 -6.26
CA LEU A 146 -21.30 -16.31 -5.31
C LEU A 146 -20.65 -15.13 -6.07
N PRO A 147 -20.97 -13.87 -5.72
CA PRO A 147 -20.33 -12.71 -6.33
C PRO A 147 -18.80 -12.74 -6.25
N THR A 148 -18.25 -13.29 -5.15
CA THR A 148 -16.82 -13.46 -4.96
C THR A 148 -16.19 -14.41 -5.98
N VAL A 149 -16.88 -15.48 -6.40
CA VAL A 149 -16.39 -16.40 -7.44
C VAL A 149 -16.30 -15.68 -8.79
N ILE A 150 -17.31 -14.87 -9.11
CA ILE A 150 -17.38 -14.13 -10.38
C ILE A 150 -16.22 -13.13 -10.48
N ILE A 151 -15.99 -12.36 -9.40
CA ILE A 151 -14.88 -11.40 -9.34
C ILE A 151 -13.53 -12.11 -9.38
N SER A 152 -13.33 -13.13 -8.54
CA SER A 152 -12.06 -13.88 -8.48
C SER A 152 -11.72 -14.50 -9.82
N ARG A 153 -12.69 -15.14 -10.49
CA ARG A 153 -12.47 -15.74 -11.81
C ARG A 153 -12.14 -14.69 -12.87
N ALA A 154 -12.86 -13.56 -12.89
CA ALA A 154 -12.56 -12.47 -13.81
C ALA A 154 -11.13 -11.93 -13.60
N ARG A 155 -10.69 -11.79 -12.34
CA ARG A 155 -9.31 -11.40 -12.01
C ARG A 155 -8.29 -12.42 -12.51
N VAL A 156 -8.53 -13.71 -12.32
CA VAL A 156 -7.66 -14.77 -12.84
C VAL A 156 -7.56 -14.71 -14.36
N PHE A 157 -8.67 -14.51 -15.07
CA PHE A 157 -8.64 -14.33 -16.53
C PHE A 157 -7.84 -13.10 -16.96
N VAL A 158 -7.98 -11.97 -16.26
CA VAL A 158 -7.22 -10.74 -16.52
C VAL A 158 -5.73 -10.96 -16.35
N GLU A 159 -5.30 -11.56 -15.23
CA GLU A 159 -3.89 -11.83 -14.98
C GLU A 159 -3.30 -12.87 -15.94
N PHE A 160 -4.14 -13.80 -16.41
CA PHE A 160 -3.75 -14.77 -17.43
C PHE A 160 -3.83 -14.20 -18.87
N GLY A 161 -4.22 -12.94 -19.04
CA GLY A 161 -4.30 -12.25 -20.34
C GLY A 161 -5.48 -12.65 -21.23
N ARG A 162 -6.50 -13.33 -20.69
CA ARG A 162 -7.69 -13.83 -21.42
C ARG A 162 -8.89 -12.91 -21.22
N TYR A 163 -8.80 -11.68 -21.71
CA TYR A 163 -9.77 -10.61 -21.44
C TYR A 163 -11.19 -10.89 -21.95
N GLU A 164 -11.32 -11.46 -23.15
CA GLU A 164 -12.60 -11.81 -23.77
C GLU A 164 -13.36 -12.86 -22.95
N GLU A 165 -12.64 -13.79 -22.34
CA GLU A 165 -13.23 -14.81 -21.48
C GLU A 165 -13.62 -14.24 -20.12
N ALA A 166 -12.86 -13.27 -19.61
CA ALA A 166 -13.28 -12.50 -18.45
C ALA A 166 -14.61 -11.78 -18.71
N LEU A 167 -14.75 -11.11 -19.85
CA LEU A 167 -16.00 -10.44 -20.26
C LEU A 167 -17.15 -11.44 -20.42
N ALA A 168 -16.92 -12.57 -21.10
CA ALA A 168 -17.93 -13.60 -21.29
C ALA A 168 -18.40 -14.20 -19.96
N ALA A 169 -17.49 -14.40 -19.00
CA ALA A 169 -17.78 -14.87 -17.66
C ALA A 169 -18.65 -13.85 -16.88
N LEU A 170 -18.33 -12.56 -16.93
CA LEU A 170 -19.14 -11.51 -16.32
C LEU A 170 -20.55 -11.48 -16.92
N SER A 171 -20.68 -11.50 -18.26
CA SER A 171 -22.00 -11.52 -18.93
C SER A 171 -22.80 -12.80 -18.65
N ALA A 172 -22.14 -13.95 -18.46
CA ALA A 172 -22.81 -15.18 -18.05
C ALA A 172 -23.36 -15.07 -16.61
N ALA A 173 -22.59 -14.46 -15.70
CA ALA A 173 -23.01 -14.22 -14.33
C ALA A 173 -24.24 -13.32 -14.26
N GLU A 174 -24.26 -12.19 -14.98
CA GLU A 174 -25.44 -11.29 -15.01
C GLU A 174 -26.69 -11.99 -15.54
N ARG A 175 -26.56 -12.75 -16.64
CA ARG A 175 -27.68 -13.54 -17.18
C ARG A 175 -28.21 -14.54 -16.17
N SER A 176 -27.32 -15.13 -15.36
CA SER A 176 -27.68 -16.03 -14.27
C SER A 176 -28.51 -15.32 -13.20
N PHE A 177 -28.04 -14.16 -12.71
CA PHE A 177 -28.77 -13.36 -11.72
C PHE A 177 -30.16 -12.93 -12.23
N ILE A 178 -30.22 -12.38 -13.45
CA ILE A 178 -31.46 -11.97 -14.10
C ILE A 178 -32.42 -13.16 -14.24
N GLY A 179 -31.91 -14.33 -14.68
CA GLY A 179 -32.71 -15.55 -14.81
C GLY A 179 -33.28 -16.07 -13.48
N MET A 180 -32.62 -15.77 -12.37
CA MET A 180 -33.09 -16.06 -11.01
C MET A 180 -33.98 -14.95 -10.41
N GLY A 181 -34.26 -13.88 -11.16
CA GLY A 181 -34.99 -12.71 -10.67
C GLY A 181 -34.24 -11.96 -9.56
N GLN A 182 -32.93 -12.16 -9.47
CA GLN A 182 -32.06 -11.49 -8.51
C GLN A 182 -31.50 -10.21 -9.12
N GLU A 183 -31.33 -9.20 -8.28
CA GLU A 183 -30.60 -8.00 -8.67
C GLU A 183 -29.14 -8.37 -8.94
N THR A 184 -28.57 -7.78 -9.99
CA THR A 184 -27.21 -8.10 -10.40
C THR A 184 -26.22 -7.50 -9.39
N TYR A 185 -25.04 -8.10 -9.27
CA TYR A 185 -24.01 -7.58 -8.38
C TYR A 185 -23.38 -6.29 -8.95
N PRO A 186 -23.38 -5.15 -8.22
CA PRO A 186 -23.06 -3.83 -8.78
C PRO A 186 -21.59 -3.64 -9.21
N GLN A 187 -20.69 -4.51 -8.75
CA GLN A 187 -19.28 -4.51 -9.14
C GLN A 187 -19.06 -5.15 -10.52
N ILE A 188 -20.03 -5.89 -11.07
CA ILE A 188 -19.86 -6.55 -12.38
C ILE A 188 -19.61 -5.53 -13.51
N PRO A 189 -20.44 -4.47 -13.69
CA PRO A 189 -20.17 -3.46 -14.70
C PRO A 189 -18.84 -2.70 -14.45
N GLY A 190 -18.46 -2.47 -13.18
CA GLY A 190 -17.18 -1.84 -12.85
C GLY A 190 -15.97 -2.69 -13.27
N ASN A 191 -16.03 -4.01 -13.04
CA ASN A 191 -15.00 -4.95 -13.51
C ASN A 191 -14.99 -5.06 -15.04
N ARG A 192 -16.16 -5.02 -15.69
CA ARG A 192 -16.26 -4.96 -17.15
C ARG A 192 -15.55 -3.72 -17.69
N GLY A 193 -15.79 -2.55 -17.10
CA GLY A 193 -15.12 -1.31 -17.46
C GLY A 193 -13.60 -1.40 -17.36
N MET A 194 -13.08 -1.95 -16.26
CA MET A 194 -11.65 -2.21 -16.09
C MET A 194 -11.09 -3.11 -17.21
N ILE A 195 -11.75 -4.24 -17.49
CA ILE A 195 -11.28 -5.19 -18.52
C ILE A 195 -11.30 -4.57 -19.90
N LEU A 196 -12.36 -3.82 -20.25
CA LEU A 196 -12.46 -3.10 -21.52
C LEU A 196 -11.34 -2.05 -21.66
N GLY A 197 -11.00 -1.36 -20.57
CA GLY A 197 -9.86 -0.44 -20.52
C GLY A 197 -8.52 -1.14 -20.80
N LEU A 198 -8.30 -2.31 -20.20
CA LEU A 198 -7.09 -3.12 -20.47
C LEU A 198 -7.01 -3.59 -21.92
N MET A 199 -8.15 -3.77 -22.59
CA MET A 199 -8.22 -4.10 -24.02
C MET A 199 -8.09 -2.88 -24.94
N GLY A 200 -7.93 -1.67 -24.41
CA GLY A 200 -7.90 -0.41 -25.18
C GLY A 200 -9.27 0.06 -25.68
N ARG A 201 -10.37 -0.55 -25.23
CA ARG A 201 -11.76 -0.23 -25.62
C ARG A 201 -12.33 0.83 -24.66
N TYR A 202 -11.69 2.00 -24.62
CA TYR A 202 -11.95 3.01 -23.58
C TYR A 202 -13.36 3.61 -23.61
N ASP A 203 -13.94 3.84 -24.78
CA ASP A 203 -15.33 4.35 -24.87
C ASP A 203 -16.34 3.36 -24.28
N GLU A 204 -16.18 2.07 -24.56
CA GLU A 204 -17.02 1.02 -23.99
C GLU A 204 -16.75 0.85 -22.49
N ALA A 205 -15.51 1.06 -22.05
CA ALA A 205 -15.17 1.07 -20.64
C ALA A 205 -15.93 2.19 -19.88
N LEU A 206 -15.98 3.40 -20.44
CA LEU A 206 -16.73 4.52 -19.85
C LEU A 206 -18.22 4.20 -19.72
N VAL A 207 -18.83 3.60 -20.75
CA VAL A 207 -20.24 3.15 -20.70
C VAL A 207 -20.46 2.13 -19.58
N ALA A 208 -19.59 1.12 -19.47
CA ALA A 208 -19.70 0.12 -18.41
C ALA A 208 -19.49 0.71 -17.00
N ILE A 209 -18.69 1.76 -16.88
CA ILE A 209 -18.50 2.47 -15.62
C ILE A 209 -19.72 3.33 -15.26
N ASP A 210 -20.36 3.99 -16.24
CA ASP A 210 -21.65 4.67 -16.04
C ASP A 210 -22.74 3.70 -15.57
N GLU A 211 -22.83 2.52 -16.19
CA GLU A 211 -23.72 1.44 -15.75
C GLU A 211 -23.44 1.02 -14.29
N ALA A 212 -22.16 0.94 -13.90
CA ALA A 212 -21.79 0.60 -12.52
C ALA A 212 -22.29 1.64 -11.53
N GLU A 213 -22.05 2.93 -11.79
CA GLU A 213 -22.49 4.03 -10.92
C GLU A 213 -24.02 4.10 -10.77
N GLU A 214 -24.75 3.94 -11.88
CA GLU A 214 -26.22 3.86 -11.85
C GLU A 214 -26.68 2.70 -10.95
N HIS A 215 -26.01 1.56 -11.04
CA HIS A 215 -26.35 0.38 -10.26
C HIS A 215 -26.12 0.57 -8.76
N PHE A 216 -24.95 1.09 -8.37
CA PHE A 216 -24.66 1.46 -6.99
C PHE A 216 -25.67 2.49 -6.46
N SER A 217 -26.00 3.50 -7.26
CA SER A 217 -26.99 4.52 -6.91
C SER A 217 -28.37 3.93 -6.64
N ARG A 218 -28.84 3.02 -7.52
CA ARG A 218 -30.13 2.32 -7.37
C ARG A 218 -30.21 1.53 -6.07
N LEU A 219 -29.10 0.89 -5.68
CA LEU A 219 -28.98 0.09 -4.46
C LEU A 219 -28.74 0.94 -3.20
N GLY A 220 -28.57 2.27 -3.33
CA GLY A 220 -28.20 3.15 -2.22
C GLY A 220 -26.84 2.82 -1.61
N GLN A 221 -25.95 2.18 -2.38
CA GLN A 221 -24.62 1.79 -1.97
C GLN A 221 -23.58 2.80 -2.47
N PRO A 222 -22.52 3.09 -1.70
CA PRO A 222 -21.46 3.95 -2.18
C PRO A 222 -20.71 3.27 -3.33
N VAL A 223 -20.42 4.04 -4.40
CA VAL A 223 -19.58 3.58 -5.50
C VAL A 223 -18.17 3.33 -4.98
N HIS A 224 -17.57 2.20 -5.35
CA HIS A 224 -16.20 1.89 -4.96
C HIS A 224 -15.20 2.86 -5.63
N PRO A 225 -14.26 3.49 -4.90
CA PRO A 225 -13.34 4.50 -5.47
C PRO A 225 -12.50 4.03 -6.67
N ILE A 226 -12.10 2.75 -6.69
CA ILE A 226 -11.39 2.12 -7.83
C ILE A 226 -12.16 2.26 -9.16
N ILE A 227 -13.49 2.23 -9.14
CA ILE A 227 -14.31 2.36 -10.36
C ILE A 227 -14.12 3.76 -10.98
N ILE A 228 -14.02 4.79 -10.13
CA ILE A 228 -13.79 6.17 -10.53
C ILE A 228 -12.35 6.38 -11.01
N MET A 229 -11.37 5.76 -10.35
CA MET A 229 -9.98 5.72 -10.81
C MET A 229 -9.85 5.09 -12.22
N ASN A 230 -10.58 4.01 -12.49
CA ASN A 230 -10.62 3.38 -13.80
C ASN A 230 -11.22 4.31 -14.87
N ARG A 231 -12.22 5.13 -14.51
CA ARG A 231 -12.76 6.18 -15.39
C ARG A 231 -11.71 7.23 -15.74
N GLY A 232 -10.97 7.71 -14.74
CA GLY A 232 -9.85 8.64 -14.95
C GLY A 232 -8.78 8.06 -15.88
N THR A 233 -8.44 6.79 -15.70
CA THR A 233 -7.51 6.07 -16.59
C THR A 233 -8.04 5.99 -18.02
N ALA A 234 -9.33 5.66 -18.21
CA ALA A 234 -9.95 5.61 -19.52
C ALA A 234 -9.96 6.98 -20.23
N PHE A 235 -10.24 8.07 -19.51
CA PHE A 235 -10.12 9.43 -20.06
C PHE A 235 -8.68 9.78 -20.43
N GLY A 236 -7.72 9.44 -19.58
CA GLY A 236 -6.30 9.71 -19.83
C GLY A 236 -5.80 9.02 -21.10
N MET A 237 -6.16 7.74 -21.29
CA MET A 237 -5.80 6.98 -22.49
C MET A 237 -6.49 7.49 -23.77
N LEU A 238 -7.63 8.20 -23.65
CA LEU A 238 -8.27 8.92 -24.75
C LEU A 238 -7.67 10.32 -25.00
N GLY A 239 -6.64 10.72 -24.25
CA GLY A 239 -6.03 12.05 -24.31
C GLY A 239 -6.84 13.16 -23.63
N ARG A 240 -7.89 12.80 -22.88
CA ARG A 240 -8.77 13.74 -22.15
C ARG A 240 -8.20 14.01 -20.75
N TYR A 241 -7.03 14.64 -20.70
CA TYR A 241 -6.22 14.75 -19.48
C TYR A 241 -6.89 15.54 -18.35
N GLU A 242 -7.59 16.64 -18.66
CA GLU A 242 -8.28 17.44 -17.64
C GLU A 242 -9.37 16.62 -16.91
N GLU A 243 -10.14 15.84 -17.68
CA GLU A 243 -11.18 14.97 -17.13
C GLU A 243 -10.57 13.80 -16.36
N ALA A 244 -9.45 13.24 -16.84
CA ALA A 244 -8.70 12.23 -16.12
C ALA A 244 -8.27 12.73 -14.72
N MET A 245 -7.69 13.93 -14.64
CA MET A 245 -7.25 14.52 -13.37
C MET A 245 -8.42 14.78 -12.43
N ALA A 246 -9.56 15.27 -12.95
CA ALA A 246 -10.77 15.47 -12.16
C ALA A 246 -11.29 14.16 -11.54
N GLU A 247 -11.32 13.07 -12.33
CA GLU A 247 -11.73 11.76 -11.82
C GLU A 247 -10.73 11.17 -10.82
N PHE A 248 -9.41 11.36 -11.01
CA PHE A 248 -8.42 10.94 -10.01
C PHE A 248 -8.59 11.70 -8.68
N SER A 249 -8.80 13.02 -8.72
CA SER A 249 -9.10 13.80 -7.52
C SER A 249 -10.40 13.35 -6.84
N ARG A 250 -11.44 13.04 -7.62
CA ARG A 250 -12.71 12.51 -7.11
C ARG A 250 -12.51 11.14 -6.45
N ALA A 251 -11.77 10.23 -7.08
CA ALA A 251 -11.47 8.91 -6.53
C ALA A 251 -10.74 9.02 -5.19
N GLU A 252 -9.73 9.89 -5.09
CA GLU A 252 -8.96 10.12 -3.87
C GLU A 252 -9.85 10.63 -2.70
N GLN A 253 -10.73 11.59 -2.96
CA GLN A 253 -11.73 12.06 -1.97
C GLN A 253 -12.70 10.95 -1.56
N MET A 254 -13.04 10.04 -2.47
CA MET A 254 -13.88 8.89 -2.15
C MET A 254 -13.14 7.86 -1.28
N PHE A 255 -11.84 7.63 -1.51
CA PHE A 255 -11.03 6.79 -0.62
C PHE A 255 -11.05 7.33 0.81
N GLU A 256 -10.84 8.65 0.99
CA GLU A 256 -10.86 9.30 2.30
C GLU A 256 -12.25 9.25 2.96
N SER A 257 -13.29 9.68 2.25
CA SER A 257 -14.65 9.76 2.81
C SER A 257 -15.26 8.38 3.13
N GLN A 258 -14.85 7.33 2.43
CA GLN A 258 -15.31 5.96 2.68
C GLN A 258 -14.42 5.21 3.68
N GLY A 259 -13.36 5.84 4.21
CA GLY A 259 -12.51 5.28 5.26
C GLY A 259 -11.50 4.23 4.79
N PHE A 260 -11.12 4.25 3.50
CA PHE A 260 -10.05 3.41 3.01
C PHE A 260 -8.68 3.96 3.44
N PRO A 261 -7.70 3.11 3.79
CA PRO A 261 -6.47 3.54 4.45
C PRO A 261 -5.50 4.32 3.57
N VAL A 262 -5.47 4.05 2.25
CA VAL A 262 -4.57 4.68 1.26
C VAL A 262 -5.19 4.61 -0.15
N SER A 263 -4.72 5.46 -1.08
CA SER A 263 -5.19 5.59 -2.47
C SER A 263 -4.04 5.41 -3.47
N TRP A 264 -3.06 4.56 -3.16
CA TRP A 264 -1.78 4.54 -3.87
C TRP A 264 -1.95 4.14 -5.34
N GLU A 265 -2.95 3.30 -5.65
CA GLU A 265 -3.31 2.95 -7.01
C GLU A 265 -3.74 4.18 -7.82
N VAL A 266 -4.45 5.13 -7.18
CA VAL A 266 -4.88 6.39 -7.81
C VAL A 266 -3.68 7.27 -8.12
N CYS A 267 -2.76 7.42 -7.15
CA CYS A 267 -1.52 8.17 -7.35
C CYS A 267 -0.69 7.58 -8.49
N LEU A 268 -0.54 6.25 -8.55
CA LEU A 268 0.20 5.59 -9.62
C LEU A 268 -0.49 5.76 -10.98
N ALA A 269 -1.80 5.54 -11.07
CA ALA A 269 -2.54 5.71 -12.31
C ALA A 269 -2.44 7.16 -12.83
N ARG A 270 -2.59 8.14 -11.94
CA ARG A 270 -2.42 9.56 -12.23
C ARG A 270 -1.01 9.88 -12.72
N ALA A 271 0.02 9.34 -12.05
CA ALA A 271 1.41 9.50 -12.45
C ALA A 271 1.67 8.98 -13.88
N ILE A 272 1.15 7.80 -14.22
CA ILE A 272 1.28 7.22 -15.57
C ILE A 272 0.64 8.14 -16.62
N ILE A 273 -0.59 8.59 -16.38
CA ILE A 273 -1.29 9.49 -17.31
C ILE A 273 -0.58 10.84 -17.45
N MET A 274 -0.06 11.42 -16.36
CA MET A 274 0.75 12.64 -16.40
C MET A 274 2.04 12.44 -17.20
N TYR A 275 2.69 11.29 -17.04
CA TYR A 275 3.91 10.96 -17.77
C TYR A 275 3.65 10.89 -19.29
N ASP A 276 2.57 10.22 -19.69
CA ASP A 276 2.14 10.12 -21.09
C ASP A 276 1.71 11.47 -21.67
N ALA A 277 1.19 12.37 -20.84
CA ALA A 277 0.87 13.75 -21.19
C ALA A 277 2.11 14.66 -21.31
N GLY A 278 3.31 14.18 -20.96
CA GLY A 278 4.56 14.94 -21.01
C GLY A 278 4.90 15.72 -19.72
N HIS A 279 4.08 15.61 -18.68
CA HIS A 279 4.29 16.23 -17.37
C HIS A 279 5.21 15.36 -16.49
N HIS A 280 6.44 15.12 -16.96
CA HIS A 280 7.34 14.13 -16.36
C HIS A 280 7.75 14.42 -14.91
N GLU A 281 7.95 15.70 -14.55
CA GLU A 281 8.32 16.09 -13.18
C GLU A 281 7.16 15.82 -12.19
N GLU A 282 5.95 16.28 -12.52
CA GLU A 282 4.73 16.06 -11.73
C GLU A 282 4.39 14.56 -11.63
N ALA A 283 4.59 13.81 -12.71
CA ALA A 283 4.39 12.36 -12.73
C ALA A 283 5.32 11.63 -11.74
N ILE A 284 6.58 12.03 -11.66
CA ILE A 284 7.53 11.44 -10.72
C ILE A 284 7.12 11.77 -9.28
N GLU A 285 6.69 13.00 -8.99
CA GLU A 285 6.19 13.37 -7.66
C GLU A 285 4.97 12.53 -7.24
N GLU A 286 4.01 12.34 -8.14
CA GLU A 286 2.83 11.49 -7.87
C GLU A 286 3.22 10.01 -7.67
N ALA A 287 4.19 9.49 -8.44
CA ALA A 287 4.69 8.13 -8.28
C ALA A 287 5.42 7.94 -6.94
N PHE A 288 6.15 8.95 -6.46
CA PHE A 288 6.74 8.96 -5.11
C PHE A 288 5.66 8.97 -4.03
N ARG A 289 4.59 9.74 -4.21
CA ARG A 289 3.44 9.74 -3.28
C ARG A 289 2.81 8.35 -3.20
N ALA A 290 2.63 7.66 -4.34
CA ALA A 290 2.18 6.27 -4.36
C ALA A 290 3.12 5.36 -3.57
N SER A 291 4.44 5.48 -3.76
CA SER A 291 5.44 4.69 -3.03
C SER A 291 5.40 4.93 -1.52
N LEU A 292 5.18 6.16 -1.07
CA LEU A 292 5.06 6.50 0.34
C LEU A 292 3.81 5.85 0.97
N GLN A 293 2.69 5.89 0.25
CA GLN A 293 1.44 5.26 0.69
C GLN A 293 1.56 3.73 0.76
N CYS A 294 2.16 3.11 -0.25
CA CYS A 294 2.59 1.71 -0.27
C CYS A 294 3.40 1.33 0.98
N GLY A 295 4.40 2.14 1.34
CA GLY A 295 5.20 1.93 2.55
C GLY A 295 4.40 1.93 3.86
N LYS A 296 3.32 2.72 3.96
CA LYS A 296 2.45 2.74 5.17
C LYS A 296 1.69 1.43 5.37
N ILE A 297 1.41 0.69 4.30
CA ILE A 297 0.68 -0.58 4.34
C ILE A 297 1.59 -1.80 4.19
N GLY A 298 2.91 -1.60 4.12
CA GLY A 298 3.88 -2.69 3.97
C GLY A 298 3.81 -3.41 2.63
N VAL A 299 3.23 -2.77 1.61
CA VAL A 299 3.13 -3.29 0.25
C VAL A 299 4.04 -2.43 -0.62
N GLU A 300 5.02 -3.03 -1.31
CA GLU A 300 5.81 -2.32 -2.31
C GLU A 300 5.73 -3.09 -3.63
N PRO A 301 4.92 -2.64 -4.61
CA PRO A 301 4.82 -3.31 -5.89
C PRO A 301 6.16 -3.26 -6.63
N ALA A 302 6.72 -4.41 -7.01
CA ALA A 302 7.97 -4.47 -7.77
C ALA A 302 7.91 -3.62 -9.06
N PHE A 303 6.74 -3.62 -9.72
CA PHE A 303 6.46 -2.78 -10.88
C PHE A 303 6.61 -1.27 -10.59
N LEU A 304 6.15 -0.79 -9.43
CA LEU A 304 6.26 0.63 -9.06
C LEU A 304 7.73 1.04 -8.89
N LYS A 305 8.53 0.17 -8.28
CA LYS A 305 9.96 0.37 -8.10
C LYS A 305 10.72 0.37 -9.43
N GLU A 306 10.37 -0.54 -10.34
CA GLU A 306 10.94 -0.60 -11.68
C GLU A 306 10.53 0.61 -12.54
N THR A 307 9.26 1.01 -12.47
CA THR A 307 8.72 2.19 -13.17
C THR A 307 9.44 3.46 -12.72
N LEU A 308 9.57 3.67 -11.40
CA LEU A 308 10.34 4.78 -10.85
C LEU A 308 11.79 4.72 -11.34
N LYS A 309 12.43 3.55 -11.29
CA LYS A 309 13.82 3.38 -11.77
C LYS A 309 13.96 3.74 -13.26
N ASP A 310 13.03 3.33 -14.10
CA ASP A 310 13.03 3.60 -15.54
C ASP A 310 12.79 5.10 -15.82
N TRP A 311 11.76 5.68 -15.21
CA TRP A 311 11.43 7.10 -15.38
C TRP A 311 12.50 8.05 -14.84
N MET A 312 13.26 7.62 -13.83
CA MET A 312 14.40 8.34 -13.26
C MET A 312 15.73 8.06 -14.01
N SER A 313 15.75 7.15 -14.98
CA SER A 313 16.96 6.88 -15.76
C SER A 313 17.21 8.01 -16.77
N PRO A 314 18.46 8.49 -16.92
CA PRO A 314 18.77 9.54 -17.89
C PRO A 314 18.47 9.05 -19.32
N ARG A 315 17.55 9.73 -20.03
CA ARG A 315 17.24 9.42 -21.43
C ARG A 315 18.47 9.70 -22.30
N PRO A 316 18.79 8.86 -23.31
CA PRO A 316 19.98 9.03 -24.16
C PRO A 316 19.97 10.27 -25.08
N GLU A 317 19.01 11.17 -24.96
CA GLU A 317 18.90 12.37 -25.78
C GLU A 317 19.35 13.61 -25.00
N LYS A 318 20.67 13.72 -24.79
CA LYS A 318 21.50 14.95 -24.75
C LYS A 318 22.85 14.65 -24.10
N LEU A 319 23.63 13.78 -24.72
CA LEU A 319 25.10 13.89 -24.70
C LEU A 319 25.47 14.95 -25.74
N VAL A 320 25.23 16.23 -25.43
CA VAL A 320 25.92 17.32 -26.11
C VAL A 320 27.12 17.64 -25.23
N GLU A 321 28.28 17.33 -25.78
CA GLU A 321 29.58 17.72 -25.24
C GLU A 321 29.58 19.21 -24.90
N GLU A 322 29.79 19.54 -23.63
CA GLU A 322 30.44 20.79 -23.27
C GLU A 322 31.40 20.52 -22.10
N GLN A 323 32.64 20.21 -22.47
CA GLN A 323 33.80 20.52 -21.64
C GLN A 323 33.84 22.03 -21.44
N VAL A 324 34.12 22.52 -20.24
CA VAL A 324 35.32 23.35 -19.97
C VAL A 324 35.52 23.44 -18.45
N ALA A 325 36.74 23.08 -18.06
CA ALA A 325 37.30 23.31 -16.74
C ALA A 325 37.27 24.80 -16.34
N SER A 326 36.73 25.09 -15.16
CA SER A 326 37.20 26.20 -14.34
C SER A 326 36.92 25.88 -12.87
N GLN A 327 37.90 26.10 -11.99
CA GLN A 327 37.70 25.98 -10.54
C GLN A 327 36.53 26.89 -10.10
N PRO A 328 35.57 26.41 -9.28
CA PRO A 328 34.44 27.22 -8.91
C PRO A 328 34.90 28.35 -7.96
N LYS A 329 34.64 29.59 -8.37
CA LYS A 329 34.65 30.77 -7.50
C LYS A 329 33.68 30.54 -6.34
N ALA A 330 34.03 31.06 -5.16
CA ALA A 330 33.17 31.04 -3.97
C ALA A 330 31.75 31.51 -4.32
N VAL A 331 30.78 30.64 -4.09
CA VAL A 331 29.36 30.91 -4.32
C VAL A 331 28.87 31.84 -3.21
N GLU A 332 28.28 32.99 -3.57
CA GLU A 332 27.65 33.87 -2.59
C GLU A 332 26.46 33.16 -1.89
N PRO A 333 26.34 33.28 -0.55
CA PRO A 333 25.28 32.62 0.19
C PRO A 333 23.90 33.12 -0.26
N VAL A 334 22.98 32.18 -0.46
CA VAL A 334 21.61 32.48 -0.89
C VAL A 334 20.88 33.26 0.22
N PRO A 335 20.21 34.39 -0.09
CA PRO A 335 19.43 35.14 0.89
C PRO A 335 18.34 34.29 1.55
N ASP A 336 18.03 34.55 2.82
CA ASP A 336 17.03 33.78 3.58
C ASP A 336 15.62 33.80 2.97
N SER A 337 15.31 34.81 2.15
CA SER A 337 14.05 34.93 1.41
C SER A 337 13.91 33.96 0.24
N GLU A 338 15.04 33.40 -0.24
CA GLU A 338 15.08 32.46 -1.36
C GLU A 338 15.27 31.01 -0.91
N LYS A 339 15.45 30.79 0.40
CA LYS A 339 15.58 29.44 0.97
C LYS A 339 14.26 28.68 0.85
N LYS A 340 14.33 27.47 0.30
CA LYS A 340 13.17 26.59 0.03
C LYS A 340 12.88 25.61 1.17
N HIS A 341 13.90 25.31 1.97
CA HIS A 341 13.83 24.34 3.06
C HIS A 341 14.45 24.90 4.33
N ASP A 342 13.89 24.55 5.48
CA ASP A 342 14.46 24.90 6.79
C ASP A 342 15.65 23.99 7.11
N VAL A 343 15.53 22.69 6.83
CA VAL A 343 16.54 21.70 7.21
C VAL A 343 16.80 20.71 6.08
N PHE A 344 18.08 20.54 5.73
CA PHE A 344 18.59 19.40 4.98
C PHE A 344 19.16 18.37 5.95
N ILE A 345 18.71 17.12 5.91
CA ILE A 345 19.28 16.04 6.75
C ILE A 345 20.19 15.15 5.90
N CYS A 346 21.48 15.18 6.22
CA CYS A 346 22.53 14.32 5.68
C CYS A 346 22.73 13.11 6.62
N TYR A 347 22.64 11.89 6.08
CA TYR A 347 22.80 10.67 6.86
C TYR A 347 23.21 9.50 5.96
N ARG A 348 23.82 8.47 6.55
CA ARG A 348 24.02 7.19 5.85
C ARG A 348 22.79 6.30 6.02
N ARG A 349 22.33 5.65 4.94
CA ARG A 349 21.13 4.78 4.95
C ARG A 349 21.19 3.67 6.00
N ASP A 350 22.33 3.01 6.15
CA ASP A 350 22.57 2.02 7.20
C ASP A 350 23.75 2.51 8.05
N PRO A 351 23.59 2.79 9.37
CA PRO A 351 22.42 2.57 10.22
C PRO A 351 21.48 3.80 10.40
N GLY A 352 21.69 4.91 9.70
CA GLY A 352 21.05 6.20 10.00
C GLY A 352 19.60 6.40 9.51
N LYS A 353 19.04 5.48 8.72
CA LYS A 353 17.69 5.65 8.13
C LYS A 353 16.60 5.88 9.17
N THR A 354 16.52 5.05 10.21
CA THR A 354 15.47 5.17 11.23
C THR A 354 15.58 6.48 12.01
N SER A 355 16.79 6.88 12.41
CA SER A 355 17.05 8.13 13.14
C SER A 355 16.75 9.37 12.29
N SER A 356 17.03 9.32 10.99
CA SER A 356 16.67 10.41 10.06
C SER A 356 15.16 10.56 9.87
N MET A 357 14.41 9.44 9.84
CA MET A 357 12.94 9.46 9.79
C MET A 357 12.34 10.02 11.07
N LEU A 358 12.88 9.62 12.22
CA LEU A 358 12.42 10.11 13.52
C LEU A 358 12.70 11.61 13.69
N LEU A 359 13.89 12.06 13.30
CA LEU A 359 14.25 13.47 13.31
C LEU A 359 13.32 14.29 12.39
N GLN A 360 13.06 13.81 11.18
CA GLN A 360 12.14 14.45 10.23
C GLN A 360 10.73 14.58 10.83
N ALA A 361 10.16 13.49 11.34
CA ALA A 361 8.81 13.51 11.93
C ALA A 361 8.69 14.54 13.07
N HIS A 362 9.73 14.66 13.90
CA HIS A 362 9.73 15.62 15.02
C HIS A 362 9.92 17.08 14.59
N MET A 363 10.60 17.32 13.46
CA MET A 363 10.77 18.63 12.85
C MET A 363 9.50 19.08 12.12
N ASP A 364 8.85 18.16 11.39
CA ASP A 364 7.57 18.39 10.72
C ASP A 364 6.47 18.76 11.73
N LEU A 365 6.41 18.06 12.87
CA LEU A 365 5.50 18.38 13.98
C LEU A 365 5.69 19.79 14.56
N ARG A 366 6.86 20.41 14.33
CA ARG A 366 7.20 21.77 14.77
C ARG A 366 7.21 22.77 13.61
N GLY A 367 6.62 22.39 12.47
CA GLY A 367 6.41 23.24 11.31
C GLY A 367 7.69 23.59 10.53
N LYS A 368 8.74 22.76 10.63
CA LYS A 368 9.96 22.93 9.84
C LYS A 368 9.86 22.11 8.55
N SER A 369 10.17 22.72 7.41
CA SER A 369 10.29 22.03 6.13
C SER A 369 11.60 21.25 6.05
N VAL A 370 11.51 19.93 5.93
CA VAL A 370 12.68 19.03 5.93
C VAL A 370 12.89 18.38 4.57
N PHE A 371 14.07 18.59 4.01
CA PHE A 371 14.59 17.83 2.88
C PHE A 371 15.57 16.76 3.40
N ARG A 372 15.47 15.53 2.91
CA ARG A 372 16.35 14.42 3.30
C ARG A 372 17.08 13.88 2.09
N ASP A 373 18.35 13.53 2.28
CA ASP A 373 19.07 12.70 1.31
C ASP A 373 18.35 11.34 1.22
N VAL A 374 17.58 11.16 0.15
CA VAL A 374 16.99 9.88 -0.25
C VAL A 374 17.35 9.68 -1.71
N ASP A 375 18.26 8.73 -1.93
CA ASP A 375 18.64 8.13 -3.21
C ASP A 375 19.53 8.95 -4.16
N SER A 376 20.75 9.23 -3.74
CA SER A 376 21.89 9.46 -4.64
C SER A 376 22.32 8.14 -5.32
N LEU A 377 21.62 7.78 -6.41
CA LEU A 377 22.14 6.86 -7.43
C LEU A 377 22.85 7.71 -8.50
N GLY A 378 24.13 7.43 -8.72
CA GLY A 378 25.05 8.27 -9.48
C GLY A 378 24.69 8.45 -10.95
N SER A 379 23.93 9.49 -11.25
CA SER A 379 23.87 10.09 -12.58
C SER A 379 23.96 11.62 -12.44
N GLY A 380 24.80 12.26 -13.26
CA GLY A 380 25.22 13.65 -13.09
C GLY A 380 24.12 14.72 -13.09
N VAL A 381 22.87 14.37 -13.37
CA VAL A 381 21.69 15.26 -13.28
C VAL A 381 21.25 15.47 -11.82
N PHE A 382 21.53 14.50 -10.92
CA PHE A 382 21.16 14.58 -9.50
C PHE A 382 22.19 15.34 -8.65
N GLU A 383 23.44 15.51 -9.13
CA GLU A 383 24.44 16.29 -8.40
C GLU A 383 24.03 17.76 -8.27
N ASP A 384 23.48 18.35 -9.33
CA ASP A 384 23.10 19.77 -9.32
C ASP A 384 21.82 20.01 -8.50
N ALA A 385 20.82 19.13 -8.59
CA ALA A 385 19.61 19.22 -7.77
C ALA A 385 19.88 19.04 -6.27
N LEU A 386 20.80 18.13 -5.92
CA LEU A 386 21.21 17.91 -4.52
C LEU A 386 22.03 19.09 -3.99
N ARG A 387 22.95 19.63 -4.80
CA ARG A 387 23.68 20.86 -4.47
C ARG A 387 22.74 22.04 -4.28
N ASP A 388 21.71 22.17 -5.14
CA ASP A 388 20.67 23.18 -5.00
C ASP A 388 19.85 22.95 -3.72
N ALA A 389 19.44 21.73 -3.40
CA ALA A 389 18.73 21.43 -2.16
C ALA A 389 19.55 21.86 -0.92
N ILE A 390 20.85 21.60 -0.89
CA ILE A 390 21.75 22.04 0.18
C ILE A 390 21.89 23.56 0.21
N ARG A 391 22.08 24.18 -0.96
CA ARG A 391 22.25 25.62 -1.12
C ARG A 391 21.01 26.40 -0.72
N TYR A 392 19.82 25.89 -1.04
CA TYR A 392 18.51 26.46 -0.72
C TYR A 392 17.97 26.02 0.65
N SER A 393 18.72 25.24 1.41
CA SER A 393 18.40 24.92 2.81
C SER A 393 19.04 25.91 3.78
N ARG A 394 18.33 26.26 4.86
CA ARG A 394 18.85 27.16 5.91
C ARG A 394 19.89 26.47 6.79
N HIS A 395 19.61 25.22 7.16
CA HIS A 395 20.47 24.41 8.01
C HIS A 395 20.73 23.04 7.38
N MET A 396 21.91 22.48 7.63
CA MET A 396 22.24 21.10 7.33
C MET A 396 22.47 20.36 8.65
N VAL A 397 21.68 19.32 8.93
CA VAL A 397 21.90 18.43 10.06
C VAL A 397 22.59 17.15 9.57
N ILE A 398 23.73 16.80 10.16
CA ILE A 398 24.50 15.61 9.77
C ILE A 398 24.38 14.56 10.87
N LEU A 399 23.81 13.40 10.57
CA LEU A 399 23.75 12.27 11.50
C LEU A 399 25.02 11.44 11.41
N LEU A 400 25.94 11.67 12.34
CA LEU A 400 27.25 11.03 12.40
C LEU A 400 27.14 9.70 13.16
N THR A 401 26.87 8.62 12.42
CA THR A 401 26.94 7.22 12.90
C THR A 401 28.39 6.76 13.04
N PRO A 402 28.67 5.64 13.76
CA PRO A 402 29.97 4.98 13.65
C PRO A 402 30.39 4.81 12.19
N ASP A 403 31.67 5.04 11.90
CA ASP A 403 32.28 4.95 10.56
C ASP A 403 31.70 5.86 9.46
N PHE A 404 30.84 6.83 9.80
CA PHE A 404 30.22 7.75 8.82
C PHE A 404 31.26 8.41 7.90
N LEU A 405 32.34 8.92 8.51
CA LEU A 405 33.40 9.67 7.84
C LEU A 405 34.46 8.78 7.18
N ALA A 406 34.53 7.49 7.52
CA ALA A 406 35.56 6.59 6.99
C ALA A 406 35.46 6.44 5.46
N ARG A 407 34.23 6.49 4.93
CA ARG A 407 33.95 6.43 3.49
C ARG A 407 34.21 7.73 2.73
N CYS A 408 34.34 8.85 3.45
CA CYS A 408 34.57 10.15 2.83
C CYS A 408 35.99 10.28 2.25
N ALA A 409 36.88 9.31 2.43
CA ALA A 409 38.15 9.28 1.71
C ALA A 409 37.97 9.17 0.18
N ASP A 410 36.86 8.58 -0.29
CA ASP A 410 36.51 8.48 -1.71
C ASP A 410 35.95 9.82 -2.23
N GLU A 411 36.48 10.32 -3.36
CA GLU A 411 36.02 11.57 -4.00
C GLU A 411 34.63 11.45 -4.62
N SER A 412 34.19 10.23 -4.94
CA SER A 412 32.85 9.95 -5.43
C SER A 412 31.83 9.76 -4.30
N ASP A 413 32.26 9.86 -3.04
CA ASP A 413 31.38 9.67 -1.90
C ASP A 413 30.35 10.81 -1.79
N VAL A 414 29.08 10.43 -1.81
CA VAL A 414 27.97 11.39 -1.78
C VAL A 414 28.00 12.23 -0.52
N ALA A 415 28.16 11.63 0.66
CA ALA A 415 28.13 12.38 1.90
C ALA A 415 29.31 13.37 2.00
N ARG A 416 30.50 12.99 1.48
CA ARG A 416 31.60 13.94 1.31
C ARG A 416 31.18 15.12 0.43
N ASN A 417 30.58 14.84 -0.72
CA ASN A 417 30.17 15.88 -1.68
C ASN A 417 29.09 16.82 -1.10
N GLU A 418 28.14 16.30 -0.32
CA GLU A 418 27.15 17.10 0.38
C GLU A 418 27.81 18.01 1.44
N ILE A 419 28.70 17.46 2.27
CA ILE A 419 29.42 18.21 3.31
C ILE A 419 30.30 19.28 2.68
N ALA A 420 31.05 18.94 1.62
CA ALA A 420 31.89 19.86 0.89
C ALA A 420 31.06 21.00 0.28
N THR A 421 29.88 20.68 -0.28
CA THR A 421 28.96 21.68 -0.83
C THR A 421 28.44 22.61 0.26
N ALA A 422 28.00 22.09 1.40
CA ALA A 422 27.50 22.90 2.50
C ALA A 422 28.58 23.84 3.08
N LEU A 423 29.81 23.34 3.23
CA LEU A 423 30.96 24.15 3.66
C LEU A 423 31.31 25.22 2.61
N HIS A 424 31.26 24.88 1.33
CA HIS A 424 31.53 25.80 0.23
C HIS A 424 30.48 26.92 0.11
N CYS A 425 29.20 26.59 0.28
CA CYS A 425 28.08 27.54 0.20
C CYS A 425 27.81 28.30 1.51
N GLY A 426 28.51 27.97 2.60
CA GLY A 426 28.29 28.58 3.91
C GLY A 426 26.96 28.22 4.58
N THR A 427 26.38 27.06 4.24
CA THR A 427 25.17 26.55 4.90
C THR A 427 25.47 26.28 6.37
N HIS A 428 24.54 26.60 7.28
CA HIS A 428 24.75 26.37 8.72
C HIS A 428 24.69 24.87 9.03
N ILE A 429 25.86 24.27 9.31
CA ILE A 429 26.00 22.84 9.58
C ILE A 429 25.86 22.57 11.08
N ILE A 430 25.04 21.57 11.43
CA ILE A 430 24.86 21.06 12.79
C ILE A 430 25.20 19.56 12.80
N PRO A 431 26.42 19.19 13.21
CA PRO A 431 26.80 17.79 13.41
C PRO A 431 26.06 17.19 14.62
N VAL A 432 25.43 16.04 14.42
CA VAL A 432 24.76 15.26 15.46
C VAL A 432 25.51 13.94 15.64
N MET A 433 26.27 13.82 16.73
CA MET A 433 27.06 12.64 17.04
C MET A 433 26.18 11.55 17.64
N MET A 434 26.08 10.41 16.95
CA MET A 434 25.34 9.23 17.43
C MET A 434 26.20 8.37 18.35
N GLU A 435 25.56 7.43 19.05
CA GLU A 435 26.27 6.50 19.94
C GLU A 435 27.38 5.76 19.19
N GLY A 436 28.58 5.73 19.77
CA GLY A 436 29.76 5.09 19.19
C GLY A 436 30.50 5.91 18.13
N PHE A 437 30.05 7.11 17.77
CA PHE A 437 30.81 7.98 16.87
C PHE A 437 32.03 8.61 17.56
N ALA A 438 33.16 8.59 16.88
CA ALA A 438 34.39 9.27 17.28
C ALA A 438 34.91 10.11 16.12
N TRP A 439 35.38 11.33 16.42
CA TRP A 439 36.02 12.17 15.42
C TRP A 439 37.36 11.56 14.98
N PRO A 440 37.61 11.43 13.66
CA PRO A 440 38.93 11.08 13.16
C PRO A 440 39.91 12.25 13.35
N ASP A 441 41.20 11.96 13.23
CA ASP A 441 42.20 13.03 13.24
C ASP A 441 41.97 13.95 12.03
N PRO A 442 42.04 15.29 12.17
CA PRO A 442 41.75 16.21 11.07
C PRO A 442 42.60 15.98 9.81
N GLY A 443 43.78 15.38 9.96
CA GLY A 443 44.67 15.01 8.85
C GLY A 443 44.20 13.79 8.05
N GLU A 444 43.29 12.97 8.59
CA GLU A 444 42.70 11.82 7.93
C GLU A 444 41.50 12.19 7.05
N LEU A 445 40.92 13.38 7.26
CA LEU A 445 39.85 13.90 6.42
C LEU A 445 40.40 14.62 5.18
N PRO A 446 39.73 14.46 4.02
CA PRO A 446 40.01 15.24 2.83
C PRO A 446 39.92 16.75 3.08
N ASP A 447 40.71 17.52 2.31
CA ASP A 447 40.87 18.98 2.49
C ASP A 447 39.53 19.75 2.39
N ASP A 448 38.62 19.29 1.53
CA ASP A 448 37.31 19.92 1.24
C ASP A 448 36.28 19.78 2.37
N ILE A 449 36.41 18.74 3.20
CA ILE A 449 35.52 18.51 4.35
C ILE A 449 36.21 18.65 5.71
N ARG A 450 37.53 18.83 5.77
CA ARG A 450 38.30 19.00 7.02
C ARG A 450 37.76 20.11 7.92
N GLY A 451 37.12 21.13 7.34
CA GLY A 451 36.46 22.21 8.06
C GLY A 451 35.38 21.74 9.04
N LEU A 452 34.78 20.57 8.78
CA LEU A 452 33.73 19.97 9.62
C LEU A 452 34.19 19.74 11.06
N CYS A 453 35.46 19.36 11.29
CA CYS A 453 36.01 19.16 12.65
C CYS A 453 36.06 20.43 13.50
N LYS A 454 35.84 21.61 12.91
CA LYS A 454 35.81 22.90 13.62
C LYS A 454 34.38 23.37 13.92
N VAL A 455 33.37 22.66 13.44
CA VAL A 455 31.96 22.98 13.63
C VAL A 455 31.50 22.40 14.97
N ASN A 456 30.81 23.21 15.78
CA ASN A 456 30.23 22.73 17.02
C ASN A 456 29.10 21.74 16.72
N GLY A 457 29.11 20.59 17.39
CA GLY A 457 28.06 19.58 17.27
C GLY A 457 27.37 19.27 18.60
N MET A 458 26.37 18.41 18.53
CA MET A 458 25.62 17.93 19.70
C MET A 458 25.48 16.41 19.67
N SER A 459 25.43 15.79 20.84
CA SER A 459 25.21 14.34 20.94
C SER A 459 23.73 14.01 20.82
N TRP A 460 23.44 12.95 20.06
CA TRP A 460 22.13 12.29 20.04
C TRP A 460 21.77 11.78 21.44
N SER A 461 20.49 11.82 21.79
CA SER A 461 20.00 11.30 23.08
C SER A 461 18.68 10.56 22.88
N ASP A 462 18.69 9.24 23.07
CA ASP A 462 17.47 8.44 23.04
C ASP A 462 16.62 8.64 24.31
N GLU A 463 17.26 8.74 25.48
CA GLU A 463 16.60 8.88 26.78
C GLU A 463 15.88 10.24 26.93
N PHE A 464 16.44 11.31 26.36
CA PHE A 464 15.89 12.67 26.43
C PHE A 464 15.59 13.24 25.04
N PHE A 465 15.05 12.41 24.14
CA PHE A 465 14.90 12.73 22.72
C PHE A 465 14.12 14.03 22.44
N THR A 466 13.00 14.27 23.14
CA THR A 466 12.23 15.52 22.96
C THR A 466 13.03 16.76 23.34
N ALA A 467 13.78 16.71 24.45
CA ALA A 467 14.63 17.83 24.88
C ALA A 467 15.84 18.02 23.95
N PHE A 468 16.36 16.94 23.37
CA PHE A 468 17.36 16.99 22.30
C PHE A 468 16.82 17.73 21.07
N ILE A 469 15.61 17.40 20.59
CA ILE A 469 14.97 18.08 19.45
C ILE A 469 14.76 19.56 19.75
N ASP A 470 14.23 19.90 20.92
CA ASP A 470 13.99 21.31 21.28
C ASP A 470 15.30 22.10 21.36
N LYS A 471 16.39 21.47 21.80
CA LYS A 471 17.74 22.08 21.80
C LYS A 471 18.28 22.23 20.37
N LEU A 472 18.07 21.25 19.51
CA LEU A 472 18.48 21.28 18.10
C LEU A 472 17.77 22.41 17.35
N ILE A 473 16.48 22.63 17.61
CA ILE A 473 15.72 23.73 16.99
C ILE A 473 16.19 25.10 17.48
N LYS A 474 16.56 25.23 18.76
CA LYS A 474 17.18 26.47 19.27
C LYS A 474 18.52 26.79 18.62
N TRP A 475 19.21 25.81 18.04
CA TRP A 475 20.44 26.04 17.26
C TRP A 475 20.14 26.49 15.82
N MET A 476 18.88 26.39 15.39
CA MET A 476 18.38 26.84 14.08
C MET A 476 17.71 28.22 14.15
N GLU A 477 17.66 28.83 15.32
CA GLU A 477 17.13 30.18 15.60
C GLU A 477 18.31 31.13 15.89
#